data_AF-A0A2D7BW11-F1
#
_entry.id   AF-A0A2D7BW11-F1
#
_cell.length_a   1.000
_cell.length_b   1.000
_cell.length_c   1.000
_cell.angle_alpha   90.00
_cell.angle_beta   90.00
_cell.angle_gamma   90.00
#
_symmetry.space_group_name_H-M   'P 1'
#
loop_
_entity.id
_entity.type
_entity.pdbx_description
1 polymer ?
#
loop_
_entity_poly.entity_id
_entity_poly.type
_entity_poly.pdbx_seq_one_letter_code
_entity_poly.pdbx_strand_id
1 'polypeptide(L)'
;VIKDRHSIYATIENVVHESEHRVWMMLSKWGILHLMRSGIVDSITESLNRGVEVRVLAQIDTKTIRFFEQLDKRIEIRHQENQSQMGFYVDDEVGIQIVNSESNPTGRGKEDTALLIESMDYMQAQIELLKVQWNGGVDFNSTKARIVDGMITEPLKLNIGEGSFYERLRGLIADDSGVGFTNAILRRPDEPLTLGISAASLRELGVDMSEILRVVGRRIGQELALDLRNESEDEDFWRSLTRKWKDMGMGDIEIDNMPPTIVTVMDSKSSERDPRLGPVLCHMDEGVLEGILVERYGFEATASELLCTSSGQEHCMFEIAINGTK
;
A
#
# COMPACT_ATOMS: atom_id res chain seq x y z
N VAL A 1 25.28 14.04 -0.66
CA VAL A 1 24.00 14.77 -0.47
C VAL A 1 23.98 15.95 -1.42
N ILE A 2 22.97 16.03 -2.28
CA ILE A 2 22.77 17.12 -3.24
C ILE A 2 21.63 17.96 -2.70
N LYS A 3 21.80 19.28 -2.72
CA LYS A 3 20.78 20.24 -2.29
C LYS A 3 20.36 21.08 -3.49
N ASP A 4 19.20 21.70 -3.38
CA ASP A 4 18.59 22.52 -4.42
C ASP A 4 18.09 21.72 -5.63
N ARG A 5 16.83 21.94 -5.99
CA ARG A 5 16.15 21.22 -7.07
C ARG A 5 16.88 21.32 -8.40
N HIS A 6 17.40 22.48 -8.78
CA HIS A 6 18.07 22.62 -10.07
C HIS A 6 19.32 21.73 -10.13
N SER A 7 20.09 21.71 -9.05
CA SER A 7 21.29 20.86 -8.95
C SER A 7 20.93 19.37 -8.94
N ILE A 8 19.89 18.98 -8.19
CA ILE A 8 19.41 17.59 -8.14
C ILE A 8 19.01 17.10 -9.54
N TYR A 9 18.19 17.86 -10.26
CA TYR A 9 17.68 17.46 -11.56
C TYR A 9 18.76 17.49 -12.64
N ALA A 10 19.72 18.42 -12.57
CA ALA A 10 20.89 18.40 -13.45
C ALA A 10 21.76 17.14 -13.23
N THR A 11 21.96 16.72 -11.98
CA THR A 11 22.67 15.46 -11.71
C THR A 11 21.89 14.26 -12.22
N ILE A 12 20.57 14.21 -12.03
CA ILE A 12 19.73 13.14 -12.57
C ILE A 12 19.82 13.11 -14.11
N GLU A 13 19.74 14.25 -14.76
CA GLU A 13 19.83 14.37 -16.22
C GLU A 13 21.15 13.80 -16.75
N ASN A 14 22.27 14.12 -16.13
CA ASN A 14 23.58 13.59 -16.49
C ASN A 14 23.66 12.07 -16.28
N VAL A 15 23.25 11.57 -15.11
CA VAL A 15 23.32 10.13 -14.80
C VAL A 15 22.40 9.32 -15.71
N VAL A 16 21.21 9.84 -16.04
CA VAL A 16 20.32 9.18 -17.00
C VAL A 16 20.91 9.23 -18.42
N HIS A 17 21.52 10.35 -18.82
CA HIS A 17 22.16 10.46 -20.12
C HIS A 17 23.32 9.47 -20.29
N GLU A 18 24.05 9.15 -19.23
CA GLU A 18 25.15 8.18 -19.22
C GLU A 18 24.69 6.71 -19.16
N SER A 19 23.38 6.45 -19.06
CA SER A 19 22.86 5.08 -18.93
C SER A 19 23.17 4.17 -20.13
N GLU A 20 23.51 2.92 -19.83
CA GLU A 20 23.88 1.90 -20.83
C GLU A 20 22.88 0.73 -20.91
N HIS A 21 22.20 0.39 -19.80
CA HIS A 21 21.41 -0.83 -19.71
C HIS A 21 19.98 -0.58 -19.23
N ARG A 22 19.81 0.07 -18.08
CA ARG A 22 18.49 0.21 -17.45
C ARG A 22 18.37 1.46 -16.59
N VAL A 23 17.20 2.09 -16.66
CA VAL A 23 16.79 3.20 -15.79
C VAL A 23 15.47 2.85 -15.11
N TRP A 24 15.50 2.81 -13.78
CA TRP A 24 14.32 2.74 -12.94
C TRP A 24 13.98 4.12 -12.39
N MET A 25 12.72 4.50 -12.50
CA MET A 25 12.19 5.72 -11.92
C MET A 25 11.06 5.41 -10.95
N MET A 26 11.17 5.97 -9.75
CA MET A 26 10.06 6.06 -8.81
C MET A 26 9.59 7.50 -8.77
N LEU A 27 8.32 7.73 -9.07
CA LEU A 27 7.72 9.06 -9.09
C LEU A 27 6.59 9.14 -8.07
N SER A 28 6.72 10.09 -7.15
CA SER A 28 5.62 10.47 -6.28
C SER A 28 4.50 11.16 -7.08
N LYS A 29 3.36 11.42 -6.43
CA LYS A 29 2.18 12.07 -7.02
C LYS A 29 2.48 13.23 -7.98
N TRP A 30 3.42 14.11 -7.64
CA TRP A 30 3.77 15.27 -8.48
C TRP A 30 5.11 15.12 -9.22
N GLY A 31 5.83 14.01 -9.03
CA GLY A 31 7.16 13.79 -9.61
C GLY A 31 7.17 13.92 -11.14
N ILE A 32 6.10 13.46 -11.80
CA ILE A 32 5.98 13.57 -13.26
C ILE A 32 5.96 15.03 -13.76
N LEU A 33 5.41 15.98 -13.00
CA LEU A 33 5.40 17.39 -13.40
C LEU A 33 6.81 17.97 -13.44
N HIS A 34 7.65 17.55 -12.50
CA HIS A 34 9.03 18.00 -12.44
C HIS A 34 9.87 17.35 -13.54
N LEU A 35 9.64 16.07 -13.82
CA LEU A 35 10.25 15.36 -14.94
C LEU A 35 9.97 16.09 -16.26
N MET A 36 8.70 16.39 -16.55
CA MET A 36 8.28 17.06 -17.79
C MET A 36 8.79 18.51 -17.95
N ARG A 37 9.24 19.14 -16.87
CA ARG A 37 9.82 20.50 -16.89
C ARG A 37 11.35 20.50 -16.92
N SER A 38 11.97 19.33 -16.89
CA SER A 38 13.42 19.15 -16.86
C SER A 38 13.93 18.57 -18.18
N GLY A 39 15.23 18.66 -18.45
CA GLY A 39 15.87 18.01 -19.60
C GLY A 39 15.92 16.49 -19.51
N ILE A 40 15.50 15.91 -18.37
CA ILE A 40 15.54 14.46 -18.13
C ILE A 40 14.72 13.68 -19.17
N VAL A 41 13.59 14.22 -19.66
CA VAL A 41 12.77 13.53 -20.68
C VAL A 41 13.52 13.37 -22.00
N ASP A 42 14.31 14.38 -22.37
CA ASP A 42 15.14 14.31 -23.57
C ASP A 42 16.26 13.26 -23.38
N SER A 43 16.94 13.26 -22.23
CA SER A 43 17.93 12.24 -21.87
C SER A 43 17.35 10.82 -21.84
N ILE A 44 16.13 10.64 -21.35
CA ILE A 44 15.42 9.35 -21.40
C ILE A 44 15.19 8.92 -22.85
N THR A 45 14.77 9.85 -23.71
CA THR A 45 14.50 9.56 -25.12
C THR A 45 15.77 9.14 -25.85
N GLU A 46 16.90 9.81 -25.58
CA GLU A 46 18.21 9.41 -26.10
C GLU A 46 18.63 8.02 -25.60
N SER A 47 18.43 7.75 -24.32
CA SER A 47 18.74 6.45 -23.70
C SER A 47 17.92 5.32 -24.33
N LEU A 48 16.62 5.53 -24.52
CA LEU A 48 15.74 4.60 -25.23
C LEU A 48 16.20 4.35 -26.67
N ASN A 49 16.75 5.36 -27.35
CA ASN A 49 17.29 5.20 -28.71
C ASN A 49 18.58 4.37 -28.74
N ARG A 50 19.35 4.34 -27.64
CA ARG A 50 20.48 3.42 -27.45
C ARG A 50 20.04 1.99 -27.05
N GLY A 51 18.75 1.78 -26.77
CA GLY A 51 18.21 0.49 -26.36
C GLY A 51 18.19 0.27 -24.85
N VAL A 52 18.37 1.33 -24.05
CA VAL A 52 18.26 1.28 -22.59
C VAL A 52 16.81 0.98 -22.20
N GLU A 53 16.62 0.06 -21.26
CA GLU A 53 15.31 -0.27 -20.71
C GLU A 53 14.87 0.78 -19.68
N VAL A 54 13.71 1.39 -19.85
CA VAL A 54 13.21 2.42 -18.94
C VAL A 54 11.88 2.00 -18.32
N ARG A 55 11.84 1.99 -16.99
CA ARG A 55 10.66 1.59 -16.21
C ARG A 55 10.29 2.65 -15.18
N VAL A 56 9.00 2.96 -15.09
CA VAL A 56 8.45 4.00 -14.22
C VAL A 56 7.40 3.41 -13.29
N LEU A 57 7.66 3.47 -12.00
CA LEU A 57 6.70 3.16 -10.95
C LEU A 57 6.17 4.47 -10.35
N ALA A 58 4.87 4.72 -10.44
CA ALA A 58 4.31 6.01 -10.04
C ALA A 58 2.92 5.96 -9.41
N GLN A 59 2.60 6.96 -8.60
CA GLN A 59 1.21 7.24 -8.23
C GLN A 59 0.55 8.07 -9.33
N ILE A 60 -0.47 7.50 -9.97
CA ILE A 60 -1.15 8.09 -11.12
C ILE A 60 -2.55 8.50 -10.66
N ASP A 61 -2.86 9.78 -10.86
CA ASP A 61 -4.13 10.39 -10.51
C ASP A 61 -4.80 10.99 -11.75
N THR A 62 -6.08 11.33 -11.65
CA THR A 62 -6.86 12.06 -12.67
C THR A 62 -6.16 13.34 -13.17
N LYS A 63 -5.39 14.01 -12.30
CA LYS A 63 -4.68 15.26 -12.63
C LYS A 63 -3.35 15.04 -13.36
N THR A 64 -2.73 13.87 -13.20
CA THR A 64 -1.36 13.59 -13.64
C THR A 64 -1.30 12.65 -14.83
N ILE A 65 -2.36 11.88 -15.07
CA ILE A 65 -2.45 10.88 -16.15
C ILE A 65 -2.02 11.41 -17.53
N ARG A 66 -2.46 12.61 -17.91
CA ARG A 66 -2.14 13.25 -19.20
C ARG A 66 -0.65 13.46 -19.45
N PHE A 67 0.16 13.51 -18.39
CA PHE A 67 1.61 13.70 -18.51
C PHE A 67 2.31 12.36 -18.74
N PHE A 68 1.82 11.27 -18.14
CA PHE A 68 2.30 9.93 -18.43
C PHE A 68 1.99 9.51 -19.88
N GLU A 69 0.87 9.96 -20.45
CA GLU A 69 0.53 9.71 -21.86
C GLU A 69 1.48 10.38 -22.87
N GLN A 70 2.18 11.44 -22.45
CA GLN A 70 3.13 12.16 -23.30
C GLN A 70 4.50 11.47 -23.34
N LEU A 71 4.76 10.51 -22.45
CA LEU A 71 5.99 9.75 -22.42
C LEU A 71 6.07 8.80 -23.63
N ASP A 72 7.29 8.44 -24.03
CA ASP A 72 7.52 7.49 -25.12
C ASP A 72 6.87 6.14 -24.80
N LYS A 73 6.19 5.54 -25.78
CA LYS A 73 5.44 4.28 -25.63
C LYS A 73 6.32 3.08 -25.28
N ARG A 74 7.64 3.18 -25.47
CA ARG A 74 8.62 2.16 -25.08
C ARG A 74 8.86 2.13 -23.57
N ILE A 75 8.46 3.17 -22.84
CA ILE A 75 8.60 3.22 -21.39
C ILE A 75 7.51 2.37 -20.76
N GLU A 76 7.90 1.40 -19.94
CA GLU A 76 6.94 0.64 -19.15
C GLU A 76 6.54 1.46 -17.92
N ILE A 77 5.24 1.67 -17.73
CA ILE A 77 4.71 2.46 -16.63
C ILE A 77 3.77 1.59 -15.80
N ARG A 78 4.00 1.56 -14.49
CA ARG A 78 3.10 0.91 -13.53
C ARG A 78 2.63 1.88 -12.46
N HIS A 79 1.36 1.74 -12.13
CA HIS A 79 0.71 2.45 -11.05
C HIS A 79 0.88 1.72 -9.72
N GLN A 80 1.24 2.46 -8.69
CA GLN A 80 1.15 2.01 -7.32
C GLN A 80 0.47 3.08 -6.46
N GLU A 81 -0.51 2.65 -5.66
CA GLU A 81 -1.14 3.53 -4.67
C GLU A 81 -0.14 3.88 -3.56
N ASN A 82 -0.22 5.11 -3.04
CA ASN A 82 0.65 5.62 -1.97
C ASN A 82 2.16 5.60 -2.29
N GLN A 83 2.54 5.71 -3.56
CA GLN A 83 3.94 5.92 -3.94
C GLN A 83 4.41 7.32 -3.50
N SER A 84 5.05 7.40 -2.33
CA SER A 84 5.60 8.64 -1.77
C SER A 84 7.07 8.85 -2.16
N GLN A 85 7.81 7.77 -2.40
CA GLN A 85 9.23 7.83 -2.71
C GLN A 85 9.47 8.34 -4.12
N MET A 86 10.48 9.21 -4.25
CA MET A 86 10.97 9.68 -5.53
C MET A 86 12.45 9.34 -5.67
N GLY A 87 12.82 8.71 -6.78
CA GLY A 87 14.19 8.32 -7.02
C GLY A 87 14.45 7.79 -8.41
N PHE A 88 15.72 7.80 -8.80
CA PHE A 88 16.23 7.35 -10.08
C PHE A 88 17.35 6.36 -9.82
N TYR A 89 17.29 5.18 -10.42
CA TYR A 89 18.32 4.15 -10.27
C TYR A 89 18.76 3.72 -11.66
N VAL A 90 20.04 3.90 -11.94
CA VAL A 90 20.64 3.72 -13.27
C VAL A 90 21.67 2.62 -13.21
N ASP A 91 21.54 1.67 -14.13
CA ASP A 91 22.44 0.54 -14.38
C ASP A 91 22.77 -0.32 -13.16
N ASP A 92 21.91 -0.29 -12.13
CA ASP A 92 22.11 -0.93 -10.83
C ASP A 92 23.36 -0.45 -10.06
N GLU A 93 24.00 0.63 -10.51
CA GLU A 93 25.23 1.19 -9.96
C GLU A 93 25.00 2.51 -9.22
N VAL A 94 24.17 3.39 -9.78
CA VAL A 94 23.97 4.75 -9.25
C VAL A 94 22.50 4.98 -8.93
N GLY A 95 22.24 5.39 -7.69
CA GLY A 95 20.92 5.77 -7.19
C GLY A 95 20.88 7.23 -6.79
N ILE A 96 19.87 7.97 -7.23
CA ILE A 96 19.56 9.31 -6.74
C ILE A 96 18.18 9.26 -6.10
N GLN A 97 18.13 9.32 -4.77
CA GLN A 97 16.89 9.30 -4.01
C GLN A 97 16.59 10.68 -3.44
N ILE A 98 15.43 11.23 -3.76
CA ILE A 98 14.97 12.52 -3.23
C ILE A 98 14.32 12.25 -1.87
N VAL A 99 14.94 12.76 -0.81
CA VAL A 99 14.51 12.51 0.59
C VAL A 99 13.56 13.60 1.05
N ASN A 100 13.83 14.84 0.66
CA ASN A 100 12.95 15.97 0.95
C ASN A 100 12.59 16.67 -0.35
N SER A 101 11.29 16.88 -0.56
CA SER A 101 10.79 17.65 -1.68
C SER A 101 9.67 18.55 -1.22
N GLU A 102 9.73 19.83 -1.59
CA GLU A 102 8.65 20.78 -1.32
C GLU A 102 7.31 20.26 -1.88
N SER A 103 6.28 20.21 -1.03
CA SER A 103 4.94 19.70 -1.38
C SER A 103 4.24 20.50 -2.47
N ASN A 104 4.66 21.75 -2.69
CA ASN A 104 4.13 22.60 -3.75
C ASN A 104 4.84 22.30 -5.10
N PRO A 105 4.13 21.80 -6.12
CA PRO A 105 4.72 21.44 -7.42
C PRO A 105 5.24 22.66 -8.22
N THR A 106 4.89 23.89 -7.83
CA THR A 106 5.42 25.13 -8.44
C THR A 106 6.46 25.83 -7.56
N GLY A 107 6.87 25.22 -6.44
CA GLY A 107 7.91 25.74 -5.56
C GLY A 107 9.26 25.85 -6.27
N ARG A 108 10.14 26.70 -5.73
CA ARG A 108 11.52 26.82 -6.24
C ARG A 108 12.40 25.64 -5.79
N GLY A 109 11.97 24.84 -4.80
CA GLY A 109 12.68 23.64 -4.38
C GLY A 109 14.02 23.94 -3.71
N LYS A 110 14.08 25.00 -2.90
CA LYS A 110 15.33 25.40 -2.21
C LYS A 110 15.68 24.44 -1.08
N GLU A 111 14.67 23.86 -0.46
CA GLU A 111 14.79 22.89 0.63
C GLU A 111 14.86 21.44 0.11
N ASP A 112 14.78 21.24 -1.21
CA ASP A 112 14.85 19.92 -1.81
C ASP A 112 16.25 19.32 -1.58
N THR A 113 16.26 18.06 -1.13
CA THR A 113 17.49 17.34 -0.80
C THR A 113 17.42 15.93 -1.36
N ALA A 114 18.49 15.52 -2.03
CA ALA A 114 18.66 14.18 -2.55
C ALA A 114 19.94 13.50 -2.03
N LEU A 115 19.88 12.18 -1.91
CA LEU A 115 21.02 11.32 -1.65
C LEU A 115 21.49 10.73 -2.98
N LEU A 116 22.76 10.95 -3.29
CA LEU A 116 23.47 10.19 -4.30
C LEU A 116 24.05 8.96 -3.63
N ILE A 117 23.78 7.80 -4.20
CA ILE A 117 24.10 6.49 -3.68
C ILE A 117 24.92 5.76 -4.74
N GLU A 118 26.16 5.43 -4.41
CA GLU A 118 27.08 4.66 -5.27
C GLU A 118 27.49 3.34 -4.59
N SER A 119 26.89 3.03 -3.42
CA SER A 119 27.17 1.81 -2.69
C SER A 119 26.46 0.63 -3.35
N MET A 120 27.24 -0.29 -3.91
CA MET A 120 26.76 -1.49 -4.60
C MET A 120 25.82 -2.34 -3.72
N ASP A 121 26.17 -2.57 -2.45
CA ASP A 121 25.36 -3.37 -1.52
C ASP A 121 24.00 -2.71 -1.26
N TYR A 122 23.98 -1.38 -1.13
CA TYR A 122 22.75 -0.62 -0.94
C TYR A 122 21.89 -0.64 -2.21
N MET A 123 22.52 -0.45 -3.38
CA MET A 123 21.84 -0.46 -4.67
C MET A 123 21.19 -1.81 -4.94
N GLN A 124 21.86 -2.92 -4.65
CA GLN A 124 21.27 -4.25 -4.78
C GLN A 124 20.03 -4.42 -3.90
N ALA A 125 20.12 -4.05 -2.61
CA ALA A 125 18.97 -4.13 -1.71
C ALA A 125 17.80 -3.27 -2.19
N GLN A 126 18.09 -2.05 -2.67
CA GLN A 126 17.09 -1.12 -3.16
C GLN A 126 16.43 -1.58 -4.46
N ILE A 127 17.21 -2.15 -5.38
CA ILE A 127 16.70 -2.72 -6.64
C ILE A 127 15.83 -3.95 -6.38
N GLU A 128 16.18 -4.81 -5.42
CA GLU A 128 15.33 -5.93 -5.04
C GLU A 128 13.99 -5.47 -4.46
N LEU A 129 14.00 -4.46 -3.57
CA LEU A 129 12.77 -3.86 -3.07
C LEU A 129 11.94 -3.26 -4.21
N LEU A 130 12.60 -2.57 -5.15
CA LEU A 130 11.95 -1.96 -6.29
C LEU A 130 11.31 -3.01 -7.22
N LYS A 131 11.96 -4.16 -7.44
CA LYS A 131 11.38 -5.28 -8.20
C LYS A 131 10.12 -5.84 -7.54
N VAL A 132 10.11 -5.94 -6.21
CA VAL A 132 8.92 -6.38 -5.45
C VAL A 132 7.78 -5.39 -5.65
N GLN A 133 8.05 -4.09 -5.50
CA GLN A 133 7.06 -3.03 -5.73
C GLN A 133 6.55 -3.02 -7.17
N TRP A 134 7.46 -3.15 -8.14
CA TRP A 134 7.12 -3.24 -9.56
C TRP A 134 6.16 -4.40 -9.85
N ASN A 135 6.41 -5.58 -9.30
CA ASN A 135 5.57 -6.76 -9.49
C ASN A 135 4.18 -6.63 -8.86
N GLY A 136 4.04 -5.81 -7.81
CA GLY A 136 2.78 -5.43 -7.22
C GLY A 136 2.03 -4.30 -7.96
N GLY A 137 2.74 -3.53 -8.79
CA GLY A 137 2.17 -2.41 -9.55
C GLY A 137 1.20 -2.84 -10.65
N VAL A 138 0.20 -2.00 -10.90
CA VAL A 138 -0.83 -2.17 -11.95
C VAL A 138 -0.35 -1.56 -13.26
N ASP A 139 -0.64 -2.19 -14.40
CA ASP A 139 -0.30 -1.63 -15.72
C ASP A 139 -0.98 -0.27 -15.96
N PHE A 140 -0.25 0.66 -16.60
CA PHE A 140 -0.75 2.00 -16.90
C PHE A 140 -2.05 2.02 -17.70
N ASN A 141 -2.22 1.14 -18.69
CA ASN A 141 -3.45 1.12 -19.49
C ASN A 141 -4.65 0.68 -18.67
N SER A 142 -4.47 -0.29 -17.78
CA SER A 142 -5.50 -0.74 -16.84
C SER A 142 -5.86 0.38 -15.85
N THR A 143 -4.86 1.06 -15.30
CA THR A 143 -5.10 2.22 -14.42
C THR A 143 -5.81 3.35 -15.17
N LYS A 144 -5.45 3.61 -16.42
CA LYS A 144 -6.10 4.60 -17.26
C LYS A 144 -7.57 4.25 -17.51
N ALA A 145 -7.88 3.00 -17.86
CA ALA A 145 -9.26 2.54 -18.04
C ALA A 145 -10.07 2.69 -16.73
N ARG A 146 -9.47 2.39 -15.59
CA ARG A 146 -10.10 2.58 -14.27
C ARG A 146 -10.37 4.05 -13.96
N ILE A 147 -9.42 4.95 -14.22
CA ILE A 147 -9.53 6.39 -13.91
C ILE A 147 -10.46 7.12 -14.89
N VAL A 148 -10.37 6.81 -16.18
CA VAL A 148 -11.08 7.54 -17.26
C VAL A 148 -12.46 6.94 -17.51
N ASP A 149 -12.55 5.60 -17.56
CA ASP A 149 -13.77 4.91 -17.96
C ASP A 149 -14.54 4.29 -16.78
N GLY A 150 -13.97 4.33 -15.56
CA GLY A 150 -14.55 3.69 -14.37
C GLY A 150 -14.59 2.17 -14.46
N MET A 151 -13.92 1.57 -15.44
CA MET A 151 -13.94 0.14 -15.72
C MET A 151 -12.74 -0.56 -15.07
N ILE A 152 -13.00 -1.60 -14.28
CA ILE A 152 -11.95 -2.47 -13.72
C ILE A 152 -11.57 -3.49 -14.81
N THR A 153 -10.48 -3.24 -15.53
CA THR A 153 -9.99 -4.12 -16.62
C THR A 153 -8.83 -5.01 -16.18
N GLU A 154 -8.47 -4.98 -14.90
CA GLU A 154 -7.38 -5.78 -14.35
C GLU A 154 -7.76 -7.27 -14.39
N PRO A 155 -6.90 -8.15 -14.93
CA PRO A 155 -7.14 -9.58 -14.87
C PRO A 155 -7.13 -10.02 -13.41
N LEU A 156 -8.22 -10.64 -12.97
CA LEU A 156 -8.32 -11.29 -11.66
C LEU A 156 -7.16 -12.29 -11.51
N LYS A 157 -6.17 -11.95 -10.67
CA LYS A 157 -5.18 -12.92 -10.16
C LYS A 157 -5.88 -13.82 -9.16
N LEU A 158 -6.65 -14.77 -9.67
CA LEU A 158 -7.27 -15.83 -8.89
C LEU A 158 -6.19 -16.83 -8.49
N ASN A 159 -5.69 -16.71 -7.25
CA ASN A 159 -4.92 -17.78 -6.60
C ASN A 159 -5.92 -18.85 -6.14
N ILE A 160 -6.38 -19.68 -7.07
CA ILE A 160 -7.35 -20.74 -6.80
C ILE A 160 -6.67 -21.82 -5.94
N GLY A 161 -7.17 -22.04 -4.72
CA GLY A 161 -6.82 -23.22 -3.90
C GLY A 161 -6.20 -22.95 -2.53
N GLU A 162 -6.01 -21.69 -2.10
CA GLU A 162 -5.24 -21.38 -0.88
C GLU A 162 -6.04 -20.87 0.34
N GLY A 163 -7.38 -20.92 0.32
CA GLY A 163 -8.22 -20.41 1.43
C GLY A 163 -8.28 -18.89 1.51
N SER A 164 -8.96 -18.35 2.53
CA SER A 164 -9.11 -16.89 2.68
C SER A 164 -7.79 -16.25 3.09
N PHE A 165 -7.51 -15.03 2.61
CA PHE A 165 -6.29 -14.30 3.00
C PHE A 165 -6.17 -14.12 4.52
N TYR A 166 -7.32 -13.98 5.19
CA TYR A 166 -7.40 -13.88 6.64
C TYR A 166 -6.99 -15.19 7.34
N GLU A 167 -7.41 -16.35 6.85
CA GLU A 167 -6.99 -17.65 7.40
C GLU A 167 -5.47 -17.82 7.32
N ARG A 168 -4.85 -17.39 6.21
CA ARG A 168 -3.40 -17.39 6.05
C ARG A 168 -2.71 -16.42 7.01
N LEU A 169 -3.19 -15.18 7.10
CA LEU A 169 -2.62 -14.17 8.00
C LEU A 169 -2.76 -14.60 9.47
N ARG A 170 -3.88 -15.21 9.84
CA ARG A 170 -4.12 -15.77 11.17
C ARG A 170 -3.22 -16.97 11.45
N GLY A 171 -3.06 -17.91 10.51
CA GLY A 171 -2.12 -19.03 10.67
C GLY A 171 -0.69 -18.55 10.94
N LEU A 172 -0.26 -17.48 10.26
CA LEU A 172 1.06 -16.86 10.45
C LEU A 172 1.24 -16.12 11.77
N ILE A 173 0.16 -15.64 12.39
CA ILE A 173 0.16 -14.91 13.67
C ILE A 173 -0.14 -15.86 14.86
N ALA A 174 -0.86 -16.95 14.60
CA ALA A 174 -1.36 -17.88 15.62
C ALA A 174 -0.36 -18.99 15.96
N ASP A 175 0.35 -19.53 14.96
CA ASP A 175 1.35 -20.58 15.17
C ASP A 175 2.74 -19.97 15.37
N ASP A 176 3.29 -20.17 16.56
CA ASP A 176 4.72 -19.94 16.89
C ASP A 176 5.63 -20.99 16.17
N SER A 177 5.11 -21.68 15.16
CA SER A 177 5.82 -22.70 14.37
C SER A 177 5.20 -22.92 12.96
N GLY A 178 5.70 -22.17 11.97
CA GLY A 178 5.62 -22.49 10.53
C GLY A 178 4.40 -21.91 9.79
N VAL A 179 4.48 -21.38 8.57
CA VAL A 179 5.47 -21.52 7.49
C VAL A 179 5.95 -20.13 7.10
N GLY A 180 7.24 -19.88 7.25
CA GLY A 180 7.82 -18.56 7.08
C GLY A 180 7.69 -18.02 5.67
N PHE A 181 7.24 -16.77 5.56
CA PHE A 181 7.76 -15.90 4.50
C PHE A 181 9.25 -15.71 4.78
N THR A 182 10.11 -16.43 4.08
CA THR A 182 11.52 -16.04 4.02
C THR A 182 11.98 -16.03 2.57
N ASN A 183 12.30 -14.83 2.08
CA ASN A 183 13.43 -14.72 1.16
C ASN A 183 14.65 -15.06 2.02
N ALA A 184 15.32 -16.15 1.66
CA ALA A 184 16.38 -16.77 2.43
C ALA A 184 17.47 -15.77 2.84
N ILE A 185 17.54 -15.45 4.13
CA ILE A 185 18.72 -14.88 4.77
C ILE A 185 19.23 -15.93 5.75
N LEU A 186 20.48 -16.36 5.55
CA LEU A 186 21.19 -17.34 6.36
C LEU A 186 21.12 -16.94 7.85
N ARG A 187 20.46 -17.75 8.67
CA ARG A 187 20.39 -17.55 10.13
C ARG A 187 21.27 -18.56 10.86
N ARG A 188 21.76 -18.15 12.04
CA ARG A 188 22.42 -19.06 12.99
C ARG A 188 21.35 -19.94 13.64
N PRO A 189 21.65 -21.21 13.95
CA PRO A 189 20.71 -22.08 14.66
C PRO A 189 20.42 -21.48 16.04
N ASP A 190 19.15 -21.49 16.47
CA ASP A 190 18.65 -21.12 17.81
C ASP A 190 18.26 -19.66 18.09
N GLU A 191 18.09 -18.80 17.08
CA GLU A 191 17.51 -17.46 17.28
C GLU A 191 15.97 -17.48 17.19
N PRO A 192 15.22 -16.99 18.19
CA PRO A 192 13.76 -17.06 18.22
C PRO A 192 13.13 -16.27 17.06
N LEU A 193 12.03 -16.82 16.53
CA LEU A 193 11.23 -16.22 15.47
C LEU A 193 10.52 -14.97 16.01
N THR A 194 11.17 -13.82 15.92
CA THR A 194 10.47 -12.55 16.04
C THR A 194 10.25 -12.00 14.63
N LEU A 195 9.03 -11.50 14.35
CA LEU A 195 8.83 -10.52 13.30
C LEU A 195 9.79 -9.36 13.63
N GLY A 196 10.96 -9.35 13.01
CA GLY A 196 12.04 -8.39 13.27
C GLY A 196 11.71 -6.95 12.84
N ILE A 197 10.42 -6.64 12.70
CA ILE A 197 9.91 -5.33 12.35
C ILE A 197 8.78 -5.05 13.34
N SER A 198 9.08 -4.29 14.40
CA SER A 198 8.02 -3.83 15.30
C SER A 198 7.18 -2.77 14.60
N ALA A 199 5.89 -2.67 14.92
CA ALA A 199 5.04 -1.55 14.45
C ALA A 199 5.66 -0.19 14.79
N ALA A 200 6.46 -0.11 15.86
CA ALA A 200 7.26 1.06 16.20
C ALA A 200 8.39 1.33 15.19
N SER A 201 9.06 0.29 14.69
CA SER A 201 10.12 0.38 13.67
C SER A 201 9.58 0.85 12.31
N LEU A 202 8.37 0.47 11.92
CA LEU A 202 7.72 0.97 10.68
C LEU A 202 7.24 2.41 10.82
N ARG A 203 6.76 2.79 12.02
CA ARG A 203 6.39 4.16 12.33
C ARG A 203 7.62 5.09 12.36
N GLU A 204 8.76 4.61 12.85
CA GLU A 204 10.06 5.31 12.78
C GLU A 204 10.57 5.46 11.35
N LEU A 205 10.17 4.56 10.44
CA LEU A 205 10.41 4.66 9.00
C LEU A 205 9.37 5.52 8.25
N GLY A 206 8.45 6.17 8.98
CA GLY A 206 7.43 7.04 8.42
C GLY A 206 6.31 6.31 7.67
N VAL A 207 6.19 4.99 7.86
CA VAL A 207 5.10 4.19 7.30
C VAL A 207 3.96 4.13 8.31
N ASP A 208 2.84 4.76 7.97
CA ASP A 208 1.64 4.69 8.78
C ASP A 208 0.93 3.34 8.56
N MET A 209 1.09 2.44 9.53
CA MET A 209 0.50 1.10 9.48
C MET A 209 -1.03 1.11 9.64
N SER A 210 -1.61 2.20 10.17
CA SER A 210 -3.06 2.32 10.37
C SER A 210 -3.81 2.31 9.03
N GLU A 211 -3.37 3.11 8.07
CA GLU A 211 -3.94 3.19 6.73
C GLU A 211 -3.79 1.88 5.95
N ILE A 212 -2.63 1.24 6.04
CA ILE A 212 -2.38 -0.04 5.37
C ILE A 212 -3.33 -1.11 5.91
N LEU A 213 -3.45 -1.20 7.23
CA LEU A 213 -4.32 -2.19 7.88
C LEU A 213 -5.80 -1.91 7.64
N ARG A 214 -6.21 -0.64 7.57
CA ARG A 214 -7.59 -0.26 7.20
C ARG A 214 -7.92 -0.61 5.76
N VAL A 215 -6.99 -0.42 4.82
CA VAL A 215 -7.15 -0.85 3.41
C VAL A 215 -7.26 -2.38 3.32
N VAL A 216 -6.39 -3.10 4.03
CA VAL A 216 -6.44 -4.57 4.10
C VAL A 216 -7.75 -5.04 4.73
N GLY A 217 -8.18 -4.41 5.82
CA GLY A 217 -9.46 -4.66 6.48
C GLY A 217 -10.64 -4.47 5.53
N ARG A 218 -10.69 -3.35 4.80
CA ARG A 218 -11.75 -3.09 3.80
C ARG A 218 -11.86 -4.19 2.77
N ARG A 219 -10.73 -4.69 2.28
CA ARG A 219 -10.74 -5.80 1.34
C ARG A 219 -11.30 -7.08 1.96
N ILE A 220 -10.88 -7.40 3.19
CA ILE A 220 -11.40 -8.57 3.91
C ILE A 220 -12.92 -8.44 4.13
N GLY A 221 -13.39 -7.27 4.53
CA GLY A 221 -14.81 -7.00 4.74
C GLY A 221 -15.67 -7.19 3.48
N GLN A 222 -15.19 -6.71 2.33
CA GLN A 222 -15.85 -6.91 1.04
C GLN A 222 -15.95 -8.39 0.67
N GLU A 223 -14.86 -9.14 0.82
CA GLU A 223 -14.86 -10.59 0.53
C GLU A 223 -15.80 -11.35 1.47
N LEU A 224 -15.83 -11.00 2.77
CA LEU A 224 -16.78 -11.60 3.73
C LEU A 224 -18.23 -11.33 3.35
N ALA A 225 -18.54 -10.11 2.92
CA ALA A 225 -19.89 -9.75 2.46
C ALA A 225 -20.26 -10.49 1.16
N LEU A 226 -19.32 -10.64 0.22
CA LEU A 226 -19.50 -11.38 -1.02
C LEU A 226 -19.72 -12.88 -0.81
N ASP A 227 -19.03 -13.47 0.17
CA ASP A 227 -19.23 -14.87 0.57
C ASP A 227 -20.64 -15.12 1.13
N LEU A 228 -21.21 -14.11 1.78
CA LEU A 228 -22.55 -14.14 2.39
C LEU A 228 -23.63 -13.54 1.47
N ARG A 229 -23.33 -13.25 0.20
CA ARG A 229 -24.26 -12.59 -0.74
C ARG A 229 -25.59 -13.32 -0.96
N ASN A 230 -25.63 -14.62 -0.70
CA ASN A 230 -26.83 -15.43 -0.89
C ASN A 230 -27.86 -15.24 0.25
N GLU A 231 -27.46 -14.61 1.35
CA GLU A 231 -28.33 -14.24 2.47
C GLU A 231 -29.12 -12.98 2.07
N SER A 232 -30.38 -13.10 1.65
CA SER A 232 -31.16 -11.95 1.17
C SER A 232 -31.68 -11.03 2.29
N GLU A 233 -31.89 -11.57 3.49
CA GLU A 233 -32.32 -10.79 4.65
C GLU A 233 -31.12 -10.34 5.49
N ASP A 234 -31.15 -9.11 5.98
CA ASP A 234 -30.04 -8.54 6.76
C ASP A 234 -29.84 -9.24 8.10
N GLU A 235 -30.92 -9.69 8.74
CA GLU A 235 -30.84 -10.47 9.98
C GLU A 235 -30.05 -11.77 9.80
N ASP A 236 -30.31 -12.48 8.71
CA ASP A 236 -29.63 -13.74 8.40
C ASP A 236 -28.18 -13.50 7.99
N PHE A 237 -27.92 -12.44 7.22
CA PHE A 237 -26.57 -11.98 6.89
C PHE A 237 -25.74 -11.69 8.15
N TRP A 238 -26.25 -10.85 9.05
CA TRP A 238 -25.52 -10.47 10.27
C TRP A 238 -25.38 -11.66 11.22
N ARG A 239 -26.37 -12.55 11.32
CA ARG A 239 -26.26 -13.77 12.13
C ARG A 239 -25.16 -14.71 11.61
N SER A 240 -25.09 -14.89 10.29
CA SER A 240 -24.05 -15.68 9.63
C SER A 240 -22.67 -15.02 9.73
N LEU A 241 -22.63 -13.68 9.63
CA LEU A 241 -21.42 -12.89 9.82
C LEU A 241 -20.90 -12.99 11.26
N THR A 242 -21.74 -12.79 12.28
CA THR A 242 -21.34 -12.93 13.70
C THR A 242 -20.79 -14.33 13.98
N ARG A 243 -21.40 -15.38 13.41
CA ARG A 243 -20.87 -16.75 13.54
C ARG A 243 -19.49 -16.89 12.90
N LYS A 244 -19.34 -16.43 11.65
CA LYS A 244 -18.03 -16.44 10.96
C LYS A 244 -16.99 -15.61 11.70
N TRP A 245 -17.36 -14.45 12.21
CA TRP A 245 -16.50 -13.54 12.98
C TRP A 245 -15.97 -14.20 14.26
N LYS A 246 -16.86 -14.89 14.98
CA LYS A 246 -16.52 -15.68 16.16
C LYS A 246 -15.62 -16.87 15.82
N ASP A 247 -15.91 -17.61 14.74
CA ASP A 247 -15.08 -18.74 14.26
C ASP A 247 -13.67 -18.28 13.84
N MET A 248 -13.59 -17.06 13.28
CA MET A 248 -12.34 -16.36 12.98
C MET A 248 -11.60 -15.86 14.23
N GLY A 249 -12.18 -15.99 15.42
CA GLY A 249 -11.58 -15.60 16.69
C GLY A 249 -11.50 -14.09 16.91
N MET A 250 -12.33 -13.32 16.21
CA MET A 250 -12.36 -11.85 16.28
C MET A 250 -13.27 -11.32 17.41
N GLY A 251 -13.77 -12.22 18.26
CA GLY A 251 -14.69 -11.90 19.35
C GLY A 251 -16.16 -12.09 18.96
N ASP A 252 -17.04 -11.52 19.75
CA ASP A 252 -18.48 -11.53 19.55
C ASP A 252 -18.96 -10.13 19.12
N ILE A 253 -19.62 -10.05 17.96
CA ILE A 253 -20.23 -8.81 17.47
C ILE A 253 -21.65 -8.67 17.99
N GLU A 254 -21.94 -7.50 18.55
CA GLU A 254 -23.29 -6.98 18.77
C GLU A 254 -23.51 -5.71 17.93
N ILE A 255 -24.69 -5.61 17.30
CA ILE A 255 -25.10 -4.45 16.50
C ILE A 255 -26.34 -3.81 17.12
N ASP A 256 -26.47 -2.49 16.99
CA ASP A 256 -27.59 -1.73 17.56
C ASP A 256 -28.85 -1.72 16.68
N ASN A 257 -28.68 -1.59 15.36
CA ASN A 257 -29.75 -1.52 14.37
C ASN A 257 -29.28 -2.05 12.99
N MET A 258 -30.17 -2.04 12.01
CA MET A 258 -29.90 -2.45 10.63
C MET A 258 -30.34 -1.34 9.66
N PRO A 259 -29.43 -0.74 8.86
CA PRO A 259 -27.97 -0.91 8.92
C PRO A 259 -27.39 -0.41 10.27
N PRO A 260 -26.28 -1.00 10.76
CA PRO A 260 -25.75 -0.66 12.07
C PRO A 260 -25.16 0.75 12.12
N THR A 261 -25.43 1.47 13.21
CA THR A 261 -24.80 2.74 13.55
C THR A 261 -23.74 2.58 14.63
N ILE A 262 -23.85 1.54 15.45
CA ILE A 262 -22.89 1.17 16.49
C ILE A 262 -22.64 -0.33 16.44
N VAL A 263 -21.36 -0.71 16.41
CA VAL A 263 -20.92 -2.10 16.47
C VAL A 263 -20.06 -2.29 17.72
N THR A 264 -20.47 -3.18 18.60
CA THR A 264 -19.72 -3.55 19.79
C THR A 264 -19.07 -4.90 19.57
N VAL A 265 -17.76 -4.99 19.80
CA VAL A 265 -16.99 -6.23 19.72
C VAL A 265 -16.52 -6.60 21.13
N MET A 266 -17.10 -7.68 21.65
CA MET A 266 -16.80 -8.24 22.96
C MET A 266 -15.76 -9.37 22.84
N ASP A 267 -14.86 -9.50 23.82
CA ASP A 267 -13.93 -10.64 23.95
C ASP A 267 -13.06 -10.90 22.71
N SER A 268 -12.51 -9.84 22.11
CA SER A 268 -11.46 -9.99 21.12
C SER A 268 -10.19 -10.47 21.84
N LYS A 269 -9.86 -11.75 21.68
CA LYS A 269 -8.61 -12.36 22.19
C LYS A 269 -7.33 -11.68 21.67
N SER A 270 -7.44 -10.66 20.83
CA SER A 270 -6.35 -9.76 20.46
C SER A 270 -5.77 -9.00 21.66
N SER A 271 -6.56 -8.78 22.72
CA SER A 271 -6.14 -8.05 23.92
C SER A 271 -5.32 -8.87 24.93
N GLU A 272 -5.34 -10.20 24.85
CA GLU A 272 -4.44 -11.05 25.67
C GLU A 272 -3.01 -11.12 25.09
N ARG A 273 -2.80 -10.71 23.83
CA ARG A 273 -1.51 -10.80 23.13
C ARG A 273 -0.96 -9.41 22.81
N ASP A 274 -0.07 -8.95 23.69
CA ASP A 274 0.76 -7.73 23.59
C ASP A 274 -0.02 -6.40 23.49
N PRO A 275 -0.08 -5.60 24.58
CA PRO A 275 -0.73 -4.28 24.61
C PRO A 275 -0.24 -3.29 23.53
N ARG A 276 0.91 -3.56 22.89
CA ARG A 276 1.49 -2.73 21.84
C ARG A 276 0.87 -2.95 20.46
N LEU A 277 0.20 -4.09 20.23
CA LEU A 277 -0.42 -4.44 18.95
C LEU A 277 -1.92 -4.16 18.92
N GLY A 278 -2.58 -4.06 20.07
CA GLY A 278 -4.02 -3.80 20.20
C GLY A 278 -4.52 -2.61 19.36
N PRO A 279 -3.98 -1.39 19.55
CA PRO A 279 -4.43 -0.20 18.82
C PRO A 279 -4.25 -0.30 17.29
N VAL A 280 -3.22 -1.05 16.86
CA VAL A 280 -2.87 -1.20 15.44
C VAL A 280 -3.83 -2.18 14.74
N LEU A 281 -4.31 -3.20 15.45
CA LEU A 281 -5.28 -4.17 14.94
C LEU A 281 -6.70 -3.58 14.88
N CYS A 282 -7.05 -2.63 15.76
CA CYS A 282 -8.35 -1.94 15.71
C CYS A 282 -8.59 -1.22 14.38
N HIS A 283 -7.55 -0.64 13.77
CA HIS A 283 -7.66 -0.03 12.44
C HIS A 283 -7.97 -1.04 11.32
N MET A 284 -7.56 -2.30 11.51
CA MET A 284 -7.96 -3.37 10.60
C MET A 284 -9.44 -3.69 10.77
N ASP A 285 -9.93 -3.81 12.01
CA ASP A 285 -11.33 -4.09 12.31
C ASP A 285 -12.26 -2.96 11.81
N GLU A 286 -11.86 -1.69 11.97
CA GLU A 286 -12.50 -0.53 11.35
C GLU A 286 -12.64 -0.74 9.84
N GLY A 287 -11.54 -1.09 9.17
CA GLY A 287 -11.54 -1.37 7.75
C GLY A 287 -12.48 -2.52 7.37
N VAL A 288 -12.50 -3.62 8.13
CA VAL A 288 -13.38 -4.76 7.86
C VAL A 288 -14.85 -4.34 7.91
N LEU A 289 -15.26 -3.58 8.92
CA LEU A 289 -16.64 -3.08 9.03
C LEU A 289 -17.01 -2.17 7.86
N GLU A 290 -16.13 -1.26 7.46
CA GLU A 290 -16.33 -0.40 6.29
C GLU A 290 -16.52 -1.22 5.00
N GLY A 291 -15.69 -2.24 4.80
CA GLY A 291 -15.76 -3.11 3.64
C GLY A 291 -17.08 -3.87 3.55
N ILE A 292 -17.56 -4.38 4.69
CA ILE A 292 -18.84 -5.09 4.79
C ILE A 292 -20.00 -4.15 4.44
N LEU A 293 -20.01 -2.94 5.00
CA LEU A 293 -21.10 -1.98 4.80
C LEU A 293 -21.18 -1.49 3.37
N VAL A 294 -20.04 -1.19 2.76
CA VAL A 294 -19.95 -0.78 1.35
C VAL A 294 -20.48 -1.86 0.43
N GLU A 295 -20.09 -3.12 0.65
CA GLU A 295 -20.48 -4.22 -0.24
C GLU A 295 -21.94 -4.65 -0.03
N ARG A 296 -22.41 -4.69 1.22
CA ARG A 296 -23.77 -5.14 1.55
C ARG A 296 -24.83 -4.09 1.25
N TYR A 297 -24.57 -2.83 1.62
CA TYR A 297 -25.56 -1.75 1.60
C TYR A 297 -25.30 -0.69 0.52
N GLY A 298 -24.13 -0.69 -0.12
CA GLY A 298 -23.83 0.18 -1.25
C GLY A 298 -23.55 1.65 -0.90
N PHE A 299 -23.45 2.01 0.38
CA PHE A 299 -23.05 3.35 0.82
C PHE A 299 -21.65 3.35 1.43
N GLU A 300 -20.92 4.47 1.28
CA GLU A 300 -19.63 4.62 1.94
C GLU A 300 -19.86 4.85 3.42
N ALA A 301 -19.20 4.05 4.25
CA ALA A 301 -19.26 4.15 5.70
C ALA A 301 -17.85 4.35 6.25
N THR A 302 -17.74 5.09 7.34
CA THR A 302 -16.50 5.25 8.10
C THR A 302 -16.72 4.68 9.49
N ALA A 303 -15.98 3.63 9.81
CA ALA A 303 -15.95 3.08 11.17
C ALA A 303 -14.86 3.82 11.96
N SER A 304 -15.20 4.26 13.17
CA SER A 304 -14.26 4.90 14.09
C SER A 304 -14.37 4.26 15.45
N GLU A 305 -13.25 3.86 16.03
CA GLU A 305 -13.19 3.35 17.39
C GLU A 305 -13.56 4.43 18.42
N LEU A 306 -14.57 4.15 19.25
CA LEU A 306 -15.02 5.01 20.35
C LEU A 306 -14.48 4.55 21.71
N LEU A 307 -14.40 3.23 21.93
CA LEU A 307 -13.86 2.60 23.13
C LEU A 307 -12.99 1.42 22.73
N CYS A 308 -11.87 1.23 23.43
CA CYS A 308 -10.89 0.19 23.13
C CYS A 308 -10.48 -0.60 24.38
N THR A 309 -10.41 -1.92 24.25
CA THR A 309 -9.82 -2.80 25.27
C THR A 309 -8.35 -2.47 25.56
N SER A 310 -7.58 -2.09 24.54
CA SER A 310 -6.18 -1.66 24.68
C SER A 310 -6.00 -0.33 25.43
N SER A 311 -7.08 0.47 25.54
CA SER A 311 -7.14 1.70 26.34
C SER A 311 -7.73 1.47 27.74
N GLY A 312 -7.91 0.21 28.15
CA GLY A 312 -8.38 -0.19 29.49
C GLY A 312 -9.89 -0.32 29.65
N GLN A 313 -10.65 -0.41 28.55
CA GLN A 313 -12.09 -0.68 28.56
C GLN A 313 -12.38 -2.20 28.50
N GLU A 314 -13.58 -2.62 28.87
CA GLU A 314 -13.96 -4.06 28.86
C GLU A 314 -14.24 -4.61 27.44
N HIS A 315 -14.47 -3.74 26.46
CA HIS A 315 -14.82 -4.09 25.09
C HIS A 315 -14.37 -3.03 24.09
N CYS A 316 -14.33 -3.40 22.79
CA CYS A 316 -14.12 -2.45 21.71
C CYS A 316 -15.49 -2.00 21.18
N MET A 317 -15.69 -0.69 21.00
CA MET A 317 -16.92 -0.13 20.46
C MET A 317 -16.61 0.78 19.28
N PHE A 318 -17.29 0.54 18.16
CA PHE A 318 -17.09 1.26 16.91
C PHE A 318 -18.35 2.04 16.55
N GLU A 319 -18.19 3.32 16.24
CA GLU A 319 -19.23 4.18 15.68
C GLU A 319 -19.13 4.18 14.15
N ILE A 320 -20.25 4.03 13.47
CA ILE A 320 -20.35 4.04 12.02
C ILE A 320 -20.96 5.37 11.57
N ALA A 321 -20.16 6.17 10.86
CA ALA A 321 -20.63 7.36 10.17
C ALA A 321 -20.94 7.03 8.70
N ILE A 322 -22.18 7.26 8.26
CA ILE A 322 -22.61 7.03 6.87
C ILE A 322 -22.25 8.26 6.03
N ASN A 323 -21.32 8.09 5.10
CA ASN A 323 -20.79 9.14 4.24
C ASN A 323 -21.41 9.07 2.84
N GLY A 324 -22.72 9.31 2.75
CA GLY A 324 -23.41 9.45 1.46
C GLY A 324 -23.50 8.17 0.62
N THR A 325 -24.61 8.06 -0.10
CA THR A 325 -24.89 7.00 -1.08
C THR A 325 -24.13 7.23 -2.39
N LYS A 326 -23.58 6.15 -2.96
CA LYS A 326 -23.10 6.11 -4.36
C LYS A 326 -24.18 6.53 -5.36
#